data_AF-A0A9P8LDS9-F1
#
_entry.id   AF-A0A9P8LDS9-F1
#
_cell.length_a   1.000
_cell.length_b   1.000
_cell.length_c   1.000
_cell.angle_alpha   90.00
_cell.angle_beta   90.00
_cell.angle_gamma   90.00
#
_symmetry.space_group_name_H-M   'P 1'
#
loop_
_entity.id
_entity.type
_entity.pdbx_description
1 polymer ?
#
loop_
_entity_poly.entity_id
_entity_poly.type
_entity_poly.pdbx_seq_one_letter_code
_entity_poly.pdbx_strand_id
1 'polypeptide(L)'
;MALLLLLLAPAVRCTSSPKRGLVYVPSTKHPADDKIWLTPPSDLTWYYNYQSTPSPVFVDTQLQFVPQLWGVPSGISDTFFLDSVKSQINAGANITYVLGFNEPDASTGGGSGISTDLAAQTWNREIAPLRGLGVKLGAPAVTGAPSGLTWLRDFFTACNCTADFIPVHWYGNFEGLASHIGEVRAAYPNQTIWVTEYALAHENLQDTQKFYNQSSEYFDRIDYITHYSYFGSFRSDVSNVGGNAAMLTQDGKLTDIGSWYLGRDATGNVPKGGAGKKDGFGGWGAVVVAVVAGIGALGMV
;
A
#
# COMPACT_ATOMS: atom_id res chain seq x y z
N MET A 1 -35.19 46.52 5.11
CA MET A 1 -33.79 46.12 5.25
C MET A 1 -33.75 44.60 5.27
N ALA A 2 -33.42 43.95 4.15
CA ALA A 2 -33.35 42.50 4.06
C ALA A 2 -31.93 42.06 4.40
N LEU A 3 -31.79 41.22 5.43
CA LEU A 3 -30.51 40.71 5.92
C LEU A 3 -30.11 39.50 5.06
N LEU A 4 -29.07 39.67 4.24
CA LEU A 4 -28.50 38.61 3.42
C LEU A 4 -27.64 37.69 4.32
N LEU A 5 -28.14 36.50 4.67
CA LEU A 5 -27.31 35.46 5.28
C LEU A 5 -26.40 34.87 4.20
N LEU A 6 -25.11 35.23 4.22
CA LEU A 6 -24.09 34.47 3.50
C LEU A 6 -23.91 33.12 4.22
N LEU A 7 -24.40 32.05 3.60
CA LEU A 7 -23.98 30.69 3.90
C LEU A 7 -22.51 30.55 3.50
N LEU A 8 -21.60 30.67 4.46
CA LEU A 8 -20.21 30.27 4.30
C LEU A 8 -20.19 28.75 4.12
N ALA A 9 -19.89 28.29 2.89
CA ALA A 9 -19.55 26.89 2.66
C ALA A 9 -18.36 26.52 3.58
N PRO A 10 -18.38 25.37 4.25
CA PRO A 10 -17.24 24.94 5.04
C PRO A 10 -16.04 24.83 4.09
N ALA A 11 -14.98 25.60 4.37
CA ALA A 11 -13.71 25.41 3.70
C ALA A 11 -13.27 23.97 3.99
N VAL A 12 -13.09 23.17 2.93
CA VAL A 12 -12.44 21.86 3.03
C VAL A 12 -11.03 22.14 3.53
N ARG A 13 -10.82 21.99 4.84
CA ARG A 13 -9.48 22.11 5.42
C ARG A 13 -8.72 20.88 4.97
N CYS A 14 -7.58 21.09 4.33
CA CYS A 14 -6.63 20.02 4.09
C CYS A 14 -6.19 19.49 5.47
N THR A 15 -6.69 18.33 5.88
CA THR A 15 -6.29 17.69 7.12
C THR A 15 -4.95 17.03 6.87
N SER A 16 -3.94 17.36 7.68
CA SER A 16 -2.71 16.58 7.71
C SER A 16 -2.85 15.44 8.69
N SER A 17 -2.26 14.30 8.35
CA SER A 17 -2.33 13.08 9.15
C SER A 17 -1.00 12.36 9.14
N PRO A 18 -0.41 12.06 10.32
CA PRO A 18 0.85 11.33 10.40
C PRO A 18 0.71 9.85 10.00
N LYS A 19 -0.52 9.38 9.71
CA LYS A 19 -0.83 8.00 9.34
C LYS A 19 -0.58 7.71 7.84
N ARG A 20 -0.42 8.74 7.02
CA ARG A 20 -0.30 8.61 5.55
C ARG A 20 1.05 8.03 5.14
N GLY A 21 1.01 6.99 4.33
CA GLY A 21 2.18 6.42 3.70
C GLY A 21 2.06 6.32 2.19
N LEU A 22 3.17 5.98 1.54
CA LEU A 22 3.24 5.82 0.10
C LEU A 22 3.36 4.32 -0.23
N VAL A 23 2.33 3.78 -0.88
CA VAL A 23 2.52 2.58 -1.72
C VAL A 23 3.24 3.04 -2.98
N TYR A 24 4.53 2.75 -3.08
CA TYR A 24 5.36 3.30 -4.14
C TYR A 24 5.41 2.40 -5.37
N VAL A 25 4.95 2.95 -6.48
CA VAL A 25 4.98 2.36 -7.82
C VAL A 25 5.98 3.11 -8.69
N PRO A 26 7.18 2.57 -8.95
CA PRO A 26 8.18 3.26 -9.74
C PRO A 26 7.78 3.36 -11.22
N SER A 27 8.05 4.52 -11.83
CA SER A 27 7.91 4.71 -13.28
C SER A 27 9.28 4.67 -13.96
N THR A 28 9.52 3.66 -14.78
CA THR A 28 10.74 3.60 -15.61
C THR A 28 10.74 4.65 -16.73
N LYS A 29 9.55 5.08 -17.19
CA LYS A 29 9.39 6.10 -18.23
C LYS A 29 9.52 7.52 -17.69
N HIS A 30 9.12 7.73 -16.43
CA HIS A 30 9.06 9.06 -15.81
C HIS A 30 9.63 9.05 -14.38
N PRO A 31 10.89 8.60 -14.17
CA PRO A 31 11.47 8.53 -12.82
C PRO A 31 11.61 9.92 -12.15
N ALA A 32 11.57 11.01 -12.93
CA ALA A 32 11.60 12.36 -12.40
C ALA A 32 10.35 12.72 -11.57
N ASP A 33 9.23 12.00 -11.76
CA ASP A 33 7.99 12.23 -11.01
C ASP A 33 8.17 11.95 -9.52
N ASP A 34 9.15 11.12 -9.14
CA ASP A 34 9.39 10.72 -7.75
C ASP A 34 9.69 11.90 -6.81
N LYS A 35 10.20 13.01 -7.37
CA LYS A 35 10.43 14.26 -6.62
C LYS A 35 9.15 14.82 -6.02
N ILE A 36 7.98 14.55 -6.62
CA ILE A 36 6.69 15.07 -6.17
C ILE A 36 6.37 14.59 -4.75
N TRP A 37 6.71 13.33 -4.43
CA TRP A 37 6.44 12.69 -3.13
C TRP A 37 7.24 13.33 -1.99
N LEU A 38 8.42 13.88 -2.30
CA LEU A 38 9.36 14.47 -1.34
C LEU A 38 9.26 15.99 -1.24
N THR A 39 8.63 16.64 -2.22
CA THR A 39 8.53 18.10 -2.24
C THR A 39 7.59 18.58 -1.11
N PRO A 40 8.01 19.47 -0.20
CA PRO A 40 7.10 20.02 0.81
C PRO A 40 6.00 20.94 0.21
N PRO A 41 4.79 20.97 0.78
CA PRO A 41 4.32 20.12 1.88
C PRO A 41 4.08 18.68 1.41
N SER A 42 4.37 17.72 2.29
CA SER A 42 4.10 16.29 2.11
C SER A 42 3.80 15.68 3.47
N ASP A 43 2.60 15.12 3.63
CA ASP A 43 2.17 14.46 4.87
C ASP A 43 2.62 12.99 4.96
N LEU A 44 3.43 12.52 4.01
CA LEU A 44 3.91 11.14 3.99
C LEU A 44 4.93 10.91 5.11
N THR A 45 4.74 9.86 5.90
CA THR A 45 5.64 9.50 7.01
C THR A 45 6.33 8.14 6.82
N TRP A 46 5.77 7.28 5.98
CA TRP A 46 6.31 5.94 5.69
C TRP A 46 6.07 5.56 4.23
N TYR A 47 6.78 4.55 3.73
CA TYR A 47 6.52 3.99 2.42
C TYR A 47 6.89 2.50 2.35
N TYR A 48 6.30 1.81 1.38
CA TYR A 48 6.72 0.48 0.96
C TYR A 48 6.67 0.39 -0.57
N ASN A 49 7.37 -0.56 -1.14
CA ASN A 49 7.56 -0.70 -2.60
C ASN A 49 7.43 -2.16 -3.07
N TYR A 50 6.77 -3.00 -2.27
CA TYR A 50 6.66 -4.46 -2.46
C TYR A 50 7.97 -5.26 -2.38
N GLN A 51 9.08 -4.63 -1.98
CA GLN A 51 10.39 -5.26 -1.95
C GLN A 51 10.92 -5.38 -0.51
N SER A 52 11.99 -6.17 -0.36
CA SER A 52 12.74 -6.27 0.89
C SER A 52 13.67 -5.08 1.12
N THR A 53 13.99 -4.29 0.09
CA THR A 53 14.97 -3.19 0.13
C THR A 53 14.36 -1.86 -0.32
N PRO A 54 14.87 -0.73 0.23
CA PRO A 54 14.35 0.60 -0.09
C PRO A 54 14.64 0.99 -1.54
N SER A 55 13.70 1.69 -2.18
CA SER A 55 13.97 2.36 -3.45
C SER A 55 15.06 3.43 -3.29
N PRO A 56 16.07 3.52 -4.18
CA PRO A 56 17.20 4.44 -4.02
C PRO A 56 16.83 5.91 -3.82
N VAL A 57 15.73 6.36 -4.45
CA VAL A 57 15.23 7.74 -4.35
C VAL A 57 14.79 8.13 -2.93
N PHE A 58 14.55 7.16 -2.04
CA PHE A 58 14.03 7.38 -0.69
C PHE A 58 15.00 7.04 0.44
N VAL A 59 16.21 6.53 0.14
CA VAL A 59 17.19 6.09 1.15
C VAL A 59 17.57 7.20 2.13
N ASP A 60 17.78 8.42 1.62
CA ASP A 60 18.19 9.58 2.43
C ASP A 60 17.02 10.55 2.71
N THR A 61 15.83 10.00 2.95
CA THR A 61 14.62 10.80 3.19
C THR A 61 14.05 10.58 4.59
N GLN A 62 13.06 11.38 4.97
CA GLN A 62 12.38 11.25 6.26
C GLN A 62 11.35 10.10 6.27
N LEU A 63 11.08 9.48 5.11
CA LEU A 63 10.10 8.40 5.03
C LEU A 63 10.67 7.13 5.65
N GLN A 64 9.94 6.58 6.61
CA GLN A 64 10.27 5.26 7.13
C GLN A 64 9.99 4.19 6.07
N PHE A 65 11.04 3.46 5.65
CA PHE A 65 10.86 2.30 4.78
C PHE A 65 10.28 1.11 5.55
N VAL A 66 9.28 0.46 4.96
CA VAL A 66 8.65 -0.77 5.46
C VAL A 66 8.90 -1.90 4.46
N PRO A 67 9.84 -2.83 4.75
CA PRO A 67 10.10 -3.98 3.89
C PRO A 67 8.88 -4.90 3.79
N GLN A 68 8.67 -5.49 2.62
CA GLN A 68 7.61 -6.48 2.39
C GLN A 68 8.18 -7.77 1.82
N LEU A 69 7.76 -8.91 2.40
CA LEU A 69 7.92 -10.20 1.75
C LEU A 69 6.70 -10.45 0.86
N TRP A 70 6.74 -9.97 -0.38
CA TRP A 70 5.57 -9.98 -1.28
C TRP A 70 4.99 -11.38 -1.51
N GLY A 71 5.85 -12.39 -1.66
CA GLY A 71 5.44 -13.77 -1.88
C GLY A 71 6.44 -14.78 -1.32
N VAL A 72 6.31 -16.05 -1.70
CA VAL A 72 7.23 -17.11 -1.23
C VAL A 72 8.44 -17.20 -2.16
N PRO A 73 9.68 -17.21 -1.64
CA PRO A 73 10.86 -17.44 -2.45
C PRO A 73 10.86 -18.84 -3.09
N SER A 74 11.58 -19.01 -4.20
CA SER A 74 11.59 -20.27 -4.96
C SER A 74 12.23 -21.43 -4.19
N GLY A 75 13.14 -21.16 -3.26
CA GLY A 75 13.78 -22.16 -2.40
C GLY A 75 13.04 -22.32 -1.06
N ILE A 76 12.71 -23.57 -0.67
CA ILE A 76 12.05 -23.86 0.61
C ILE A 76 12.93 -23.56 1.84
N SER A 77 14.25 -23.43 1.64
CA SER A 77 15.23 -23.06 2.66
C SER A 77 15.75 -21.63 2.52
N ASP A 78 15.18 -20.83 1.62
CA ASP A 78 15.62 -19.45 1.38
C ASP A 78 15.33 -18.57 2.60
N THR A 79 16.29 -17.71 2.97
CA THR A 79 16.18 -16.74 4.07
C THR A 79 16.47 -15.31 3.61
N PHE A 80 16.42 -15.05 2.29
CA PHE A 80 16.82 -13.78 1.70
C PHE A 80 16.09 -12.58 2.31
N PHE A 81 14.80 -12.71 2.62
CA PHE A 81 14.06 -11.60 3.22
C PHE A 81 14.54 -11.30 4.64
N LEU A 82 14.63 -12.33 5.49
CA LEU A 82 15.15 -12.23 6.84
C LEU A 82 16.57 -11.64 6.85
N ASP A 83 17.43 -12.13 5.98
CA ASP A 83 18.83 -11.71 5.88
C ASP A 83 18.95 -10.27 5.35
N SER A 84 18.11 -9.88 4.40
CA SER A 84 18.03 -8.50 3.89
C SER A 84 17.62 -7.52 5.00
N VAL A 85 16.57 -7.84 5.77
CA VAL A 85 16.10 -6.97 6.87
C VAL A 85 17.14 -6.88 7.98
N LYS A 86 17.77 -8.00 8.37
CA LYS A 86 18.88 -8.01 9.34
C LYS A 86 20.04 -7.14 8.88
N SER A 87 20.43 -7.26 7.62
CA SER A 87 21.52 -6.47 7.04
C SER A 87 21.23 -4.96 7.13
N GLN A 88 20.01 -4.56 6.79
CA GLN A 88 19.57 -3.15 6.89
C GLN A 88 19.61 -2.64 8.33
N ILE A 89 19.09 -3.41 9.29
CA ILE A 89 19.13 -3.04 10.72
C ILE A 89 20.59 -2.92 11.20
N ASN A 90 21.45 -3.86 10.85
CA ASN A 90 22.88 -3.84 11.20
C ASN A 90 23.62 -2.65 10.59
N ALA A 91 23.19 -2.18 9.42
CA ALA A 91 23.70 -0.98 8.77
C ALA A 91 23.15 0.34 9.37
N GLY A 92 22.25 0.25 10.36
CA GLY A 92 21.68 1.40 11.07
C GLY A 92 20.32 1.89 10.56
N ALA A 93 19.66 1.16 9.66
CA ALA A 93 18.33 1.53 9.18
C ALA A 93 17.27 1.37 10.28
N ASN A 94 16.33 2.31 10.36
CA ASN A 94 15.23 2.29 11.32
C ASN A 94 14.04 1.41 10.85
N ILE A 95 14.26 0.10 10.79
CA ILE A 95 13.22 -0.87 10.42
C ILE A 95 12.45 -1.30 11.67
N THR A 96 11.26 -0.74 11.89
CA THR A 96 10.39 -1.10 13.03
C THR A 96 9.17 -1.92 12.64
N TYR A 97 8.87 -2.00 11.34
CA TYR A 97 7.73 -2.73 10.78
C TYR A 97 8.16 -3.52 9.55
N VAL A 98 7.53 -4.67 9.32
CA VAL A 98 7.56 -5.38 8.04
C VAL A 98 6.16 -5.81 7.64
N LEU A 99 5.92 -5.92 6.34
CA LEU A 99 4.69 -6.46 5.77
C LEU A 99 4.88 -7.91 5.31
N GLY A 100 3.86 -8.74 5.55
CA GLY A 100 3.80 -10.10 5.02
C GLY A 100 3.38 -10.15 3.55
N PHE A 101 2.93 -11.33 3.15
CA PHE A 101 2.56 -11.64 1.76
C PHE A 101 1.48 -10.71 1.20
N ASN A 102 1.60 -10.40 -0.09
CA ASN A 102 0.67 -9.55 -0.82
C ASN A 102 -0.38 -10.40 -1.54
N GLU A 103 -1.64 -10.25 -1.14
CA GLU A 103 -2.80 -10.97 -1.67
C GLU A 103 -2.52 -12.46 -1.92
N PRO A 104 -2.09 -13.21 -0.89
CA PRO A 104 -1.78 -14.63 -1.05
C PRO A 104 -3.02 -15.45 -1.42
N ASP A 105 -4.22 -14.93 -1.17
CA ASP A 105 -5.49 -15.53 -1.54
C ASP A 105 -5.86 -15.36 -3.03
N ALA A 106 -5.09 -14.54 -3.78
CA ALA A 106 -5.32 -14.29 -5.20
C ALA A 106 -4.12 -14.73 -6.06
N SER A 107 -4.33 -15.68 -6.97
CA SER A 107 -3.31 -16.15 -7.93
C SER A 107 -3.23 -15.34 -9.23
N THR A 108 -4.11 -14.34 -9.39
CA THR A 108 -4.17 -13.49 -10.57
C THR A 108 -4.20 -12.03 -10.15
N GLY A 109 -3.71 -11.14 -11.01
CA GLY A 109 -3.91 -9.71 -10.85
C GLY A 109 -2.92 -8.95 -9.97
N GLY A 110 -1.76 -9.56 -9.69
CA GLY A 110 -0.74 -8.94 -8.86
C GLY A 110 -0.74 -9.45 -7.41
N GLY A 111 -1.57 -10.44 -7.09
CA GLY A 111 -1.45 -11.24 -5.88
C GLY A 111 -0.40 -12.33 -5.99
N SER A 112 0.07 -12.80 -4.83
CA SER A 112 1.15 -13.78 -4.71
C SER A 112 0.69 -15.23 -4.80
N GLY A 113 -0.61 -15.51 -4.62
CA GLY A 113 -1.21 -16.83 -4.86
C GLY A 113 -0.54 -17.98 -4.11
N ILE A 114 -0.62 -17.98 -2.78
CA ILE A 114 0.11 -18.90 -1.90
C ILE A 114 -0.88 -19.74 -1.09
N SER A 115 -0.62 -21.05 -0.94
CA SER A 115 -1.38 -21.87 0.01
C SER A 115 -1.05 -21.50 1.47
N THR A 116 -2.01 -21.65 2.37
CA THR A 116 -1.83 -21.34 3.80
C THR A 116 -0.70 -22.14 4.45
N ASP A 117 -0.52 -23.41 4.08
CA ASP A 117 0.58 -24.25 4.57
C ASP A 117 1.97 -23.74 4.15
N LEU A 118 2.12 -23.34 2.88
CA LEU A 118 3.37 -22.82 2.36
C LEU A 118 3.68 -21.43 2.94
N ALA A 119 2.64 -20.60 3.09
CA ALA A 119 2.73 -19.32 3.76
C ALA A 119 3.13 -19.48 5.22
N ALA A 120 2.57 -20.45 5.95
CA ALA A 120 2.89 -20.74 7.35
C ALA A 120 4.36 -21.15 7.54
N GLN A 121 4.84 -22.08 6.70
CA GLN A 121 6.25 -22.50 6.73
C GLN A 121 7.19 -21.33 6.43
N THR A 122 6.86 -20.53 5.42
CA THR A 122 7.67 -19.36 5.03
C THR A 122 7.62 -18.27 6.10
N TRP A 123 6.47 -17.99 6.70
CA TRP A 123 6.34 -17.03 7.80
C TRP A 123 7.24 -17.38 8.97
N ASN A 124 7.22 -18.64 9.41
CA ASN A 124 8.04 -19.10 10.53
C ASN A 124 9.55 -19.03 10.24
N ARG A 125 9.94 -19.17 8.97
CA ARG A 125 11.33 -19.09 8.52
C ARG A 125 11.81 -17.65 8.35
N GLU A 126 11.03 -16.80 7.71
CA GLU A 126 11.47 -15.50 7.17
C GLU A 126 10.98 -14.30 7.99
N ILE A 127 9.74 -14.34 8.49
CA ILE A 127 9.09 -13.17 9.12
C ILE A 127 9.11 -13.26 10.64
N ALA A 128 8.66 -14.39 11.21
CA ALA A 128 8.56 -14.58 12.65
C ALA A 128 9.87 -14.27 13.42
N PRO A 129 11.07 -14.65 12.93
CA PRO A 129 12.31 -14.37 13.65
C PRO A 129 12.63 -12.87 13.82
N LEU A 130 12.08 -12.00 12.96
CA LEU A 130 12.31 -10.56 13.03
C LEU A 130 11.73 -9.93 14.30
N ARG A 131 10.75 -10.56 14.93
CA ARG A 131 10.24 -10.14 16.25
C ARG A 131 11.35 -10.13 17.32
N GLY A 132 12.32 -11.05 17.23
CA GLY A 132 13.48 -11.09 18.12
C GLY A 132 14.39 -9.86 18.00
N LEU A 133 14.24 -9.08 16.93
CA LEU A 133 14.96 -7.82 16.68
C LEU A 133 14.11 -6.58 17.04
N GLY A 134 12.93 -6.77 17.64
CA GLY A 134 12.01 -5.67 17.97
C GLY A 134 11.16 -5.18 16.80
N VAL A 135 11.19 -5.88 15.65
CA VAL A 135 10.38 -5.54 14.47
C VAL A 135 8.94 -6.02 14.67
N LYS A 136 7.97 -5.16 14.38
CA LYS A 136 6.54 -5.49 14.37
C LYS A 136 6.15 -6.15 13.04
N LEU A 137 5.40 -7.24 13.13
CA LEU A 137 5.09 -8.09 12.00
C LEU A 137 3.66 -7.83 11.50
N GLY A 138 3.52 -7.37 10.26
CA GLY A 138 2.24 -7.26 9.58
C GLY A 138 1.81 -8.62 9.06
N ALA A 139 0.55 -9.00 9.32
CA ALA A 139 -0.04 -10.20 8.75
C ALA A 139 -0.03 -10.15 7.21
N PRO A 140 -0.28 -11.27 6.51
CA PRO A 140 -0.51 -11.23 5.07
C PRO A 140 -1.67 -10.29 4.71
N ALA A 141 -1.46 -9.44 3.72
CA ALA A 141 -2.46 -8.50 3.22
C ALA A 141 -3.36 -9.23 2.22
N VAL A 142 -4.54 -9.68 2.64
CA VAL A 142 -5.47 -10.43 1.78
C VAL A 142 -6.37 -9.49 0.97
N THR A 143 -6.95 -9.99 -0.11
CA THR A 143 -7.95 -9.21 -0.87
C THR A 143 -9.17 -8.85 0.00
N GLY A 144 -9.88 -7.79 -0.37
CA GLY A 144 -11.12 -7.37 0.29
C GLY A 144 -12.33 -8.31 0.10
N ALA A 145 -12.14 -9.45 -0.59
CA ALA A 145 -13.20 -10.44 -0.78
C ALA A 145 -13.38 -11.33 0.47
N PRO A 146 -14.57 -11.95 0.67
CA PRO A 146 -14.78 -12.89 1.78
C PRO A 146 -13.79 -14.07 1.81
N SER A 147 -13.27 -14.47 0.64
CA SER A 147 -12.22 -15.48 0.52
C SER A 147 -10.91 -15.06 1.18
N GLY A 148 -10.57 -13.76 1.13
CA GLY A 148 -9.36 -13.23 1.75
C GLY A 148 -9.37 -13.40 3.26
N LEU A 149 -10.46 -13.01 3.94
CA LEU A 149 -10.59 -13.19 5.39
C LEU A 149 -10.61 -14.68 5.78
N THR A 150 -11.20 -15.54 4.94
CA THR A 150 -11.15 -16.99 5.15
C THR A 150 -9.71 -17.51 5.09
N TRP A 151 -8.97 -17.13 4.04
CA TRP A 151 -7.56 -17.48 3.88
C TRP A 151 -6.72 -17.02 5.07
N LEU A 152 -6.94 -15.79 5.57
CA LEU A 152 -6.18 -15.26 6.70
C LEU A 152 -6.41 -16.04 8.00
N ARG A 153 -7.65 -16.49 8.25
CA ARG A 153 -7.97 -17.35 9.41
C ARG A 153 -7.32 -18.71 9.30
N ASP A 154 -7.35 -19.30 8.10
CA ASP A 154 -6.72 -20.60 7.84
C ASP A 154 -5.20 -20.51 7.94
N PHE A 155 -4.60 -19.40 7.50
CA PHE A 155 -3.17 -19.11 7.69
C PHE A 155 -2.76 -19.07 9.17
N PHE A 156 -3.48 -18.31 10.00
CA PHE A 156 -3.17 -18.25 11.43
C PHE A 156 -3.34 -19.60 12.13
N THR A 157 -4.32 -20.39 11.69
CA THR A 157 -4.51 -21.77 12.15
C THR A 157 -3.33 -22.66 11.76
N ALA A 158 -2.88 -22.59 10.50
CA ALA A 158 -1.79 -23.40 9.98
C ALA A 158 -0.43 -23.05 10.60
N CYS A 159 -0.13 -21.76 10.79
CA CYS A 159 1.17 -21.34 11.35
C CYS A 159 1.26 -21.46 12.87
N ASN A 160 0.11 -21.50 13.57
CA ASN A 160 0.02 -21.31 15.02
C ASN A 160 0.86 -20.10 15.50
N CYS A 161 0.75 -19.00 14.77
CA CYS A 161 1.58 -17.81 14.91
C CYS A 161 0.73 -16.58 15.21
N THR A 162 1.38 -15.43 15.40
CA THR A 162 0.71 -14.15 15.64
C THR A 162 1.35 -13.04 14.81
N ALA A 163 0.56 -12.02 14.50
CA ALA A 163 1.01 -10.77 13.91
C ALA A 163 0.72 -9.61 14.87
N ASP A 164 1.44 -8.51 14.71
CA ASP A 164 1.30 -7.30 15.54
C ASP A 164 0.23 -6.34 14.97
N PHE A 165 -0.03 -6.40 13.66
CA PHE A 165 -1.07 -5.63 12.98
C PHE A 165 -1.60 -6.38 11.75
N ILE A 166 -2.80 -6.01 11.30
CA ILE A 166 -3.45 -6.60 10.13
C ILE A 166 -3.50 -5.59 8.98
N PRO A 167 -2.75 -5.82 7.89
CA PRO A 167 -2.92 -5.10 6.63
C PRO A 167 -4.27 -5.42 5.97
N VAL A 168 -4.89 -4.41 5.34
CA VAL A 168 -6.19 -4.52 4.65
C VAL A 168 -6.08 -3.89 3.27
N HIS A 169 -6.55 -4.61 2.26
CA HIS A 169 -6.71 -4.12 0.90
C HIS A 169 -8.19 -3.92 0.55
N TRP A 170 -8.51 -2.84 -0.16
CA TRP A 170 -9.88 -2.60 -0.61
C TRP A 170 -9.97 -1.78 -1.90
N TYR A 171 -10.64 -2.37 -2.90
CA TYR A 171 -10.93 -1.72 -4.18
C TYR A 171 -12.43 -1.70 -4.42
N GLY A 172 -13.11 -0.63 -4.00
CA GLY A 172 -14.56 -0.54 -4.01
C GLY A 172 -15.09 0.70 -3.30
N ASN A 173 -16.40 0.76 -3.05
CA ASN A 173 -17.05 1.91 -2.40
C ASN A 173 -16.68 2.05 -0.90
N PHE A 174 -17.03 3.20 -0.31
CA PHE A 174 -16.70 3.53 1.07
C PHE A 174 -17.45 2.64 2.08
N GLU A 175 -18.71 2.31 1.83
CA GLU A 175 -19.50 1.48 2.72
C GLU A 175 -18.90 0.08 2.84
N GLY A 176 -18.46 -0.50 1.72
CA GLY A 176 -17.78 -1.79 1.71
C GLY A 176 -16.42 -1.73 2.41
N LEU A 177 -15.63 -0.66 2.21
CA LEU A 177 -14.37 -0.42 2.93
C LEU A 177 -14.59 -0.41 4.44
N ALA A 178 -15.56 0.37 4.92
CA ALA A 178 -15.87 0.49 6.33
C ALA A 178 -16.36 -0.84 6.92
N SER A 179 -17.24 -1.55 6.19
CA SER A 179 -17.73 -2.89 6.59
C SER A 179 -16.58 -3.88 6.70
N HIS A 180 -15.72 -3.96 5.68
CA HIS A 180 -14.61 -4.90 5.64
C HIS A 180 -13.59 -4.65 6.78
N ILE A 181 -13.25 -3.38 7.04
CA ILE A 181 -12.42 -3.01 8.20
C ILE A 181 -13.10 -3.44 9.51
N GLY A 182 -14.43 -3.28 9.62
CA GLY A 182 -15.20 -3.74 10.77
C GLY A 182 -15.15 -5.25 10.97
N GLU A 183 -15.27 -6.03 9.89
CA GLU A 183 -15.15 -7.50 9.91
C GLU A 183 -13.75 -7.95 10.35
N VAL A 184 -12.70 -7.35 9.78
CA VAL A 184 -11.32 -7.63 10.17
C VAL A 184 -11.10 -7.29 11.65
N ARG A 185 -11.60 -6.13 12.10
CA ARG A 185 -11.48 -5.72 13.50
C ARG A 185 -12.24 -6.65 14.45
N ALA A 186 -13.39 -7.17 14.05
CA ALA A 186 -14.16 -8.14 14.83
C ALA A 186 -13.45 -9.50 14.92
N ALA A 187 -12.80 -9.94 13.84
CA ALA A 187 -12.01 -11.17 13.81
C ALA A 187 -10.70 -11.05 14.62
N TYR A 188 -10.09 -9.86 14.64
CA TYR A 188 -8.79 -9.58 15.28
C TYR A 188 -8.87 -8.36 16.22
N PRO A 189 -9.60 -8.48 17.36
CA PRO A 189 -9.95 -7.34 18.22
C PRO A 189 -8.80 -6.76 19.03
N ASN A 190 -7.60 -7.33 18.99
CA ASN A 190 -6.43 -6.81 19.71
C ASN A 190 -5.37 -6.23 18.78
N GLN A 191 -5.60 -6.25 17.47
CA GLN A 191 -4.63 -5.85 16.46
C GLN A 191 -5.00 -4.49 15.89
N THR A 192 -3.99 -3.64 15.68
CA THR A 192 -4.17 -2.43 14.87
C THR A 192 -4.30 -2.80 13.40
N ILE A 193 -4.93 -1.93 12.62
CA ILE A 193 -5.14 -2.07 11.19
C ILE A 193 -4.24 -1.09 10.44
N TRP A 194 -3.65 -1.60 9.36
CA TRP A 194 -2.98 -0.81 8.33
C TRP A 194 -3.77 -0.96 7.04
N VAL A 195 -4.23 0.12 6.43
CA VAL A 195 -4.90 0.06 5.12
C VAL A 195 -3.83 0.24 4.05
N THR A 196 -3.14 -0.85 3.69
CA THR A 196 -1.95 -0.79 2.84
C THR A 196 -2.29 -0.52 1.38
N GLU A 197 -3.47 -0.89 0.92
CA GLU A 197 -3.95 -0.51 -0.42
C GLU A 197 -5.43 -0.18 -0.38
N TYR A 198 -5.81 0.99 -0.89
CA TYR A 198 -7.20 1.30 -1.15
C TYR A 198 -7.39 2.31 -2.27
N ALA A 199 -8.43 2.12 -3.07
CA ALA A 199 -8.90 3.07 -4.07
C ALA A 199 -10.34 2.75 -4.50
N LEU A 200 -11.06 3.73 -5.06
CA LEU A 200 -12.31 3.47 -5.77
C LEU A 200 -11.99 3.19 -7.23
N ALA A 201 -11.94 1.90 -7.59
CA ALA A 201 -11.47 1.46 -8.89
C ALA A 201 -12.52 1.68 -10.01
N HIS A 202 -12.06 2.16 -11.16
CA HIS A 202 -12.83 2.29 -12.41
C HIS A 202 -14.10 3.16 -12.35
N GLU A 203 -14.21 4.03 -11.35
CA GLU A 203 -15.33 4.95 -11.22
C GLU A 203 -15.07 6.33 -11.84
N ASN A 204 -16.12 7.13 -11.93
CA ASN A 204 -16.03 8.50 -12.41
C ASN A 204 -15.27 9.41 -11.42
N LEU A 205 -14.68 10.49 -11.94
CA LEU A 205 -13.82 11.39 -11.17
C LEU A 205 -14.50 11.93 -9.90
N GLN A 206 -15.77 12.32 -9.99
CA GLN A 206 -16.48 12.90 -8.86
C GLN A 206 -16.62 11.89 -7.72
N ASP A 207 -16.94 10.64 -8.04
CA ASP A 207 -17.14 9.62 -7.02
C ASP A 207 -15.82 9.13 -6.43
N THR A 208 -14.74 9.03 -7.22
CA THR A 208 -13.39 8.75 -6.68
C THR A 208 -12.93 9.86 -5.74
N GLN A 209 -13.15 11.13 -6.08
CA GLN A 209 -12.82 12.26 -5.20
C GLN A 209 -13.64 12.25 -3.89
N LYS A 210 -14.94 11.93 -3.97
CA LYS A 210 -15.79 11.78 -2.76
C LYS A 210 -15.30 10.63 -1.89
N PHE A 211 -15.04 9.46 -2.48
CA PHE A 211 -14.51 8.30 -1.77
C PHE A 211 -13.21 8.62 -1.05
N TYR A 212 -12.28 9.29 -1.72
CA TYR A 212 -11.01 9.69 -1.12
C TYR A 212 -11.21 10.60 0.12
N ASN A 213 -12.07 11.62 0.01
CA ASN A 213 -12.33 12.52 1.12
C ASN A 213 -13.00 11.80 2.31
N GLN A 214 -13.98 10.93 2.03
CA GLN A 214 -14.67 10.15 3.07
C GLN A 214 -13.73 9.16 3.78
N SER A 215 -12.92 8.44 3.00
CA SER A 215 -12.00 7.42 3.53
C SER A 215 -10.86 8.03 4.34
N SER A 216 -10.22 9.10 3.86
CA SER A 216 -9.15 9.78 4.61
C SER A 216 -9.66 10.36 5.94
N GLU A 217 -10.81 11.04 5.94
CA GLU A 217 -11.42 11.54 7.18
C GLU A 217 -11.78 10.40 8.15
N TYR A 218 -12.29 9.28 7.63
CA TYR A 218 -12.58 8.09 8.43
C TYR A 218 -11.31 7.53 9.09
N PHE A 219 -10.23 7.33 8.33
CA PHE A 219 -8.98 6.78 8.86
C PHE A 219 -8.32 7.70 9.89
N ASP A 220 -8.39 9.00 9.69
CA ASP A 220 -7.81 9.98 10.61
C ASP A 220 -8.49 9.92 11.99
N ARG A 221 -9.81 9.69 12.06
CA ARG A 221 -10.58 9.62 13.32
C ARG A 221 -10.52 8.30 14.07
N ILE A 222 -10.11 7.21 13.42
CA ILE A 222 -10.18 5.86 14.03
C ILE A 222 -8.81 5.47 14.60
N ASP A 223 -8.73 5.29 15.91
CA ASP A 223 -7.47 5.06 16.62
C ASP A 223 -6.77 3.75 16.27
N TYR A 224 -7.55 2.68 16.03
CA TYR A 224 -6.98 1.38 15.66
C TYR A 224 -6.52 1.33 14.20
N ILE A 225 -6.88 2.32 13.37
CA ILE A 225 -6.30 2.49 12.03
C ILE A 225 -5.09 3.40 12.21
N THR A 226 -3.90 2.82 12.11
CA THR A 226 -2.66 3.54 12.45
C THR A 226 -1.89 4.00 11.23
N HIS A 227 -2.08 3.33 10.09
CA HIS A 227 -1.38 3.61 8.84
C HIS A 227 -2.32 3.38 7.66
N TYR A 228 -2.22 4.21 6.62
CA TYR A 228 -2.91 3.97 5.35
C TYR A 228 -2.10 4.48 4.16
N SER A 229 -2.22 3.78 3.02
CA SER A 229 -1.60 4.12 1.75
C SER A 229 -2.60 4.02 0.60
N TYR A 230 -2.93 5.17 0.00
CA TYR A 230 -3.85 5.21 -1.13
C TYR A 230 -3.17 4.66 -2.39
N PHE A 231 -3.81 3.71 -3.07
CA PHE A 231 -3.25 3.08 -4.27
C PHE A 231 -3.46 3.96 -5.50
N GLY A 232 -2.47 4.82 -5.77
CA GLY A 232 -2.55 5.77 -6.88
C GLY A 232 -1.26 6.48 -7.23
N SER A 233 -0.08 6.04 -6.74
CA SER A 233 1.20 6.75 -6.89
C SER A 233 1.81 6.67 -8.31
N PHE A 234 0.98 6.78 -9.34
CA PHE A 234 1.35 6.62 -10.74
C PHE A 234 0.53 7.58 -11.61
N ARG A 235 0.87 7.66 -12.88
CA ARG A 235 0.13 8.46 -13.87
C ARG A 235 -1.17 7.78 -14.29
N SER A 236 -2.15 8.60 -14.63
CA SER A 236 -3.51 8.14 -14.98
C SER A 236 -3.59 7.26 -16.23
N ASP A 237 -2.64 7.37 -17.15
CA ASP A 237 -2.57 6.58 -18.39
C ASP A 237 -2.05 5.15 -18.20
N VAL A 238 -1.42 4.86 -17.05
CA VAL A 238 -0.92 3.52 -16.69
C VAL A 238 -1.68 2.89 -15.51
N SER A 239 -2.72 3.57 -15.02
CA SER A 239 -3.53 3.09 -13.90
C SER A 239 -4.31 1.81 -14.24
N ASN A 240 -4.08 0.74 -13.48
CA ASN A 240 -4.85 -0.50 -13.54
C ASN A 240 -6.15 -0.44 -12.70
N VAL A 241 -6.35 0.61 -11.90
CA VAL A 241 -7.58 0.85 -11.10
C VAL A 241 -8.41 1.99 -11.69
N GLY A 242 -8.16 2.37 -12.93
CA GLY A 242 -8.82 3.48 -13.62
C GLY A 242 -8.09 4.81 -13.43
N GLY A 243 -8.02 5.61 -14.50
CA GLY A 243 -7.22 6.85 -14.52
C GLY A 243 -7.69 7.92 -13.52
N ASN A 244 -8.97 7.91 -13.13
CA ASN A 244 -9.53 8.86 -12.16
C ASN A 244 -9.03 8.63 -10.73
N ALA A 245 -8.56 7.42 -10.42
CA ALA A 245 -7.97 7.10 -9.12
C ALA A 245 -6.51 7.54 -9.00
N ALA A 246 -5.82 7.88 -10.09
CA ALA A 246 -4.40 8.21 -10.06
C ALA A 246 -4.10 9.55 -9.35
N MET A 247 -2.97 9.61 -8.64
CA MET A 247 -2.45 10.82 -8.01
C MET A 247 -1.78 11.76 -9.00
N LEU A 248 -1.33 11.23 -10.16
CA LEU A 248 -0.75 12.01 -11.24
C LEU A 248 -1.62 11.91 -12.50
N THR A 249 -1.76 13.02 -13.23
CA THR A 249 -2.28 12.98 -14.60
C THR A 249 -1.30 12.26 -15.52
N GLN A 250 -1.73 11.98 -16.76
CA GLN A 250 -0.88 11.45 -17.84
C GLN A 250 0.37 12.31 -18.10
N ASP A 251 0.32 13.60 -17.74
CA ASP A 251 1.42 14.56 -17.93
C ASP A 251 2.32 14.69 -16.68
N GLY A 252 2.09 13.88 -15.64
CA GLY A 252 2.87 13.91 -14.40
C GLY A 252 2.50 15.06 -13.45
N LYS A 253 1.36 15.72 -13.65
CA LYS A 253 0.87 16.77 -12.75
C LYS A 253 0.02 16.15 -11.64
N LEU A 254 0.10 16.66 -10.41
CA LEU A 254 -0.77 16.21 -9.32
C LEU A 254 -2.24 16.43 -9.67
N THR A 255 -3.05 15.38 -9.55
CA THR A 255 -4.51 15.46 -9.52
C THR A 255 -4.97 16.06 -8.19
N ASP A 256 -6.26 16.36 -8.05
CA ASP A 256 -6.81 16.78 -6.77
C ASP A 256 -6.56 15.75 -5.65
N ILE A 257 -6.80 14.46 -5.92
CA ILE A 257 -6.55 13.36 -4.95
C ILE A 257 -5.07 13.33 -4.55
N GLY A 258 -4.16 13.39 -5.54
CA GLY A 258 -2.72 13.41 -5.24
C GLY A 258 -2.32 14.62 -4.40
N SER A 259 -2.87 15.79 -4.70
CA SER A 259 -2.58 17.01 -3.96
C SER A 259 -3.09 16.95 -2.52
N TRP A 260 -4.37 16.56 -2.33
CA TRP A 260 -4.97 16.41 -1.01
C TRP A 260 -4.22 15.39 -0.15
N TYR A 261 -3.80 14.27 -0.76
CA TYR A 261 -3.06 13.23 -0.05
C TYR A 261 -1.71 13.70 0.50
N LEU A 262 -1.04 14.59 -0.24
CA LEU A 262 0.21 15.20 0.19
C LEU A 262 0.01 16.39 1.14
N GLY A 263 -1.22 16.70 1.56
CA GLY A 263 -1.48 17.84 2.45
C GLY A 263 -1.50 19.19 1.72
N ARG A 264 -1.87 19.20 0.43
CA ARG A 264 -1.88 20.39 -0.43
C ARG A 264 -3.30 20.75 -0.89
N ASP A 265 -3.45 21.98 -1.38
CA ASP A 265 -4.70 22.47 -1.97
C ASP A 265 -5.03 21.78 -3.30
N ALA A 266 -6.32 21.76 -3.67
CA ALA A 266 -6.77 21.22 -4.96
C ALA A 266 -6.04 21.88 -6.14
N THR A 267 -5.69 21.09 -7.16
CA THR A 267 -4.97 21.59 -8.34
C THR A 267 -5.89 21.88 -9.51
N GLY A 268 -7.08 21.28 -9.53
CA GLY A 268 -8.01 21.29 -10.66
C GLY A 268 -7.52 20.49 -11.87
N ASN A 269 -6.41 19.74 -11.75
CA ASN A 269 -5.90 18.93 -12.85
C ASN A 269 -6.73 17.66 -13.01
N VAL A 270 -7.38 17.53 -14.17
CA VAL A 270 -8.22 16.38 -14.51
C VAL A 270 -7.36 15.27 -15.14
N PRO A 271 -7.30 14.06 -14.57
CA PRO A 271 -6.60 12.94 -15.18
C PRO A 271 -7.28 12.50 -16.48
N LYS A 272 -6.49 12.06 -17.46
CA LYS A 272 -6.97 11.49 -18.73
C LYS A 272 -6.30 10.14 -18.99
N GLY A 273 -6.86 9.39 -19.93
CA GLY A 273 -6.17 8.22 -20.49
C GLY A 273 -6.33 6.91 -19.71
N GLY A 274 -7.32 6.76 -18.83
CA GLY A 274 -7.64 5.44 -18.28
C GLY A 274 -7.95 4.46 -19.41
N ALA A 275 -7.25 3.33 -19.46
CA ALA A 275 -7.47 2.29 -20.46
C ALA A 275 -8.92 1.81 -20.38
N GLY A 276 -9.73 2.24 -21.35
CA GLY A 276 -10.94 1.51 -21.70
C GLY A 276 -10.53 0.22 -22.38
N LYS A 277 -10.24 -0.85 -21.62
CA LYS A 277 -10.39 -2.25 -22.05
C LYS A 277 -10.65 -3.15 -20.84
N LYS A 278 -11.82 -3.79 -20.85
CA LYS A 278 -12.10 -5.01 -20.11
C LYS A 278 -11.27 -6.13 -20.71
N ASP A 279 -9.98 -6.25 -20.38
CA ASP A 279 -9.18 -7.42 -20.73
C ASP A 279 -8.02 -7.56 -19.73
N GLY A 280 -8.06 -8.63 -18.93
CA GLY A 280 -6.87 -9.30 -18.39
C GLY A 280 -5.98 -8.52 -17.43
N PHE A 281 -6.09 -8.86 -16.15
CA PHE A 281 -5.16 -8.63 -15.04
C PHE A 281 -3.72 -9.15 -15.32
N GLY A 282 -3.00 -8.53 -16.26
CA GLY A 282 -1.70 -9.00 -16.73
C GLY A 282 -0.75 -7.86 -17.06
N GLY A 283 -0.14 -7.25 -16.05
CA GLY A 283 0.86 -6.18 -16.27
C GLY A 283 1.89 -5.99 -15.17
N TRP A 284 1.69 -6.57 -13.99
CA TRP A 284 2.58 -6.37 -12.84
C TRP A 284 3.53 -7.54 -12.58
N GLY A 285 3.17 -8.75 -13.03
CA GLY A 285 4.04 -9.93 -12.93
C GLY A 285 5.40 -9.71 -13.61
N ALA A 286 5.46 -8.97 -14.72
CA ALA A 286 6.73 -8.75 -15.43
C ALA A 286 7.67 -7.75 -14.73
N VAL A 287 7.13 -6.74 -14.03
CA VAL A 287 7.95 -5.73 -13.32
C VAL A 287 8.48 -6.30 -12.00
N VAL A 288 7.68 -7.10 -11.29
CA VAL A 288 8.12 -7.76 -10.05
C VAL A 288 9.09 -8.92 -10.35
N VAL A 289 8.84 -9.73 -11.39
CA VAL A 289 9.71 -10.87 -11.74
C VAL A 289 11.04 -10.44 -12.37
N ALA A 290 11.07 -9.39 -13.18
CA ALA A 290 12.31 -8.94 -13.82
C ALA A 290 13.34 -8.38 -12.82
N VAL A 291 12.90 -7.86 -11.66
CA VAL A 291 13.80 -7.34 -10.62
C VAL A 291 14.39 -8.47 -9.76
N VAL A 292 13.63 -9.54 -9.48
CA VAL A 292 14.15 -10.70 -8.71
C VAL A 292 15.22 -11.47 -9.50
N ALA A 293 15.12 -11.51 -10.83
CA ALA A 293 16.12 -12.18 -11.68
C ALA A 293 17.42 -11.37 -11.88
N GLY A 294 17.46 -10.09 -11.49
CA GLY A 294 18.52 -9.13 -11.89
C GLY A 294 19.75 -9.03 -10.98
N ILE A 295 19.80 -9.68 -9.82
CA ILE A 295 20.93 -9.57 -8.87
C ILE A 295 21.85 -10.80 -8.89
N GLY A 296 21.54 -11.81 -9.72
CA GLY A 296 22.27 -13.08 -9.78
C GLY A 296 23.35 -13.17 -10.87
N ALA A 297 24.20 -12.17 -11.08
CA ALA A 297 25.50 -12.36 -11.76
C ALA A 297 26.31 -11.06 -11.79
N LEU A 298 27.31 -10.93 -10.90
CA LEU A 298 28.61 -10.29 -11.19
C LEU A 298 29.48 -10.34 -9.93
N GLY A 299 30.48 -11.22 -9.95
CA GLY A 299 31.45 -11.33 -8.85
C GLY A 299 32.39 -12.53 -8.97
N MET A 300 32.97 -12.78 -10.15
CA MET A 300 34.19 -13.56 -10.29
C MET A 300 35.24 -12.67 -10.97
N VAL A 301 36.07 -12.03 -10.17
CA VAL A 301 37.54 -11.92 -10.31
C VAL A 301 38.12 -11.83 -8.91
#